data_AF-A0A936D4E2-F1
#
_entry.id   AF-A0A936D4E2-F1
#
_cell.length_a   1.000
_cell.length_b   1.000
_cell.length_c   1.000
_cell.angle_alpha   90.00
_cell.angle_beta   90.00
_cell.angle_gamma   90.00
#
_symmetry.space_group_name_H-M   'P 1'
#
loop_
_entity.id
_entity.type
_entity.pdbx_description
1 polymer ?
#
loop_
_entity_poly.entity_id
_entity_poly.type
_entity_poly.pdbx_seq_one_letter_code
_entity_poly.pdbx_strand_id
1 'polypeptide(L)'
;MRIALVTALVASLGTAPIQCSRQPDPALRTEDSAGDALWDLAQDFQKKNDPAAAHATLSFLVERYPSNRHAAAAREILAGKGDGGA
;
A
#
# COMPACT_ATOMS: atom_id res chain seq x y z
N MET A 1 1.72 16.08 -49.31
CA MET A 1 2.33 15.41 -48.13
C MET A 1 1.56 15.72 -46.83
N ARG A 2 0.22 15.64 -46.83
CA ARG A 2 -0.63 15.84 -45.63
C ARG A 2 -1.56 14.66 -45.40
N ILE A 3 -1.99 14.01 -46.48
CA ILE A 3 -2.88 12.84 -46.47
C ILE A 3 -2.17 11.61 -45.88
N ALA A 4 -0.88 11.41 -46.16
CA ALA A 4 -0.11 10.26 -45.66
C ALA A 4 0.06 10.24 -44.14
N LEU A 5 0.02 11.41 -43.47
CA LEU A 5 0.17 11.49 -42.01
C LEU A 5 -1.13 11.09 -41.29
N VAL A 6 -2.28 11.35 -41.90
CA VAL A 6 -3.60 11.05 -41.31
C VAL A 6 -3.89 9.55 -41.33
N THR A 7 -3.45 8.84 -42.37
CA THR A 7 -3.69 7.40 -42.50
C THR A 7 -2.90 6.57 -41.48
N ALA A 8 -1.70 7.02 -41.10
CA ALA A 8 -0.87 6.33 -40.11
C ALA A 8 -1.43 6.42 -38.68
N LEU A 9 -2.09 7.53 -38.33
CA LEU A 9 -2.64 7.75 -36.98
C LEU A 9 -3.92 6.94 -36.71
N VAL A 10 -4.72 6.68 -37.75
CA VAL A 10 -5.94 5.85 -37.63
C VAL A 10 -5.60 4.36 -37.43
N ALA A 11 -4.50 3.89 -38.02
CA ALA A 11 -4.04 2.50 -37.87
C ALA A 11 -3.58 2.17 -36.43
N SER A 12 -3.09 3.15 -35.67
CA SER A 12 -2.67 2.97 -34.27
C SER A 12 -3.81 2.86 -33.26
N LEU A 13 -5.06 3.15 -33.64
CA LEU A 13 -6.23 3.05 -32.75
C LEU A 13 -6.92 1.69 -32.81
N GLY A 14 -6.63 0.87 -33.83
CA GLY A 14 -7.21 -0.47 -34.02
C GLY A 14 -6.48 -1.60 -33.29
N THR A 15 -5.29 -1.33 -32.76
CA THR A 15 -4.51 -2.25 -31.95
C THR A 15 -4.56 -1.85 -30.48
N ALA A 16 -5.76 -1.66 -29.93
CA ALA A 16 -5.92 -1.67 -28.48
C ALA A 16 -5.45 -3.05 -28.00
N PRO A 17 -4.44 -3.12 -27.12
CA PRO A 17 -3.87 -4.40 -26.73
C PRO A 17 -4.99 -5.24 -26.10
N ILE A 18 -5.01 -6.53 -26.43
CA ILE A 18 -5.88 -7.57 -25.84
C ILE A 18 -5.69 -7.69 -24.29
N GLN A 19 -4.85 -6.81 -23.73
CA GLN A 19 -4.63 -6.56 -22.31
C GLN A 19 -5.75 -5.74 -21.66
N CYS A 20 -6.60 -5.02 -22.42
CA CYS A 20 -7.76 -4.31 -21.86
C CYS A 20 -9.01 -5.21 -21.65
N SER A 21 -9.01 -6.44 -22.17
CA SER A 21 -10.16 -7.37 -22.08
C SER A 21 -10.03 -8.43 -20.98
N ARG A 22 -8.96 -8.41 -20.18
CA ARG A 22 -8.79 -9.34 -19.06
C ARG A 22 -8.85 -8.55 -17.76
N GLN A 23 -10.06 -8.42 -17.21
CA GLN A 23 -10.21 -7.99 -15.82
C GLN A 23 -9.53 -9.08 -14.96
N PRO A 24 -8.48 -8.74 -14.19
CA PRO A 24 -7.88 -9.69 -13.27
C PRO A 24 -8.96 -10.22 -12.34
N ASP A 25 -8.99 -11.53 -12.12
CA ASP A 25 -9.93 -12.15 -11.20
C ASP A 25 -9.85 -11.43 -9.84
N PRO A 26 -10.94 -10.77 -9.37
CA PRO A 26 -10.94 -10.08 -8.10
C PRO A 26 -10.57 -11.01 -6.92
N ALA A 27 -10.82 -12.32 -7.05
CA ALA A 27 -10.46 -13.31 -6.04
C ALA A 27 -8.95 -13.57 -5.95
N LEU A 28 -8.15 -13.15 -6.94
CA LEU A 28 -6.70 -13.30 -6.95
C LEU A 28 -5.97 -12.04 -6.44
N ARG A 29 -6.69 -11.02 -5.95
CA ARG A 29 -6.06 -9.84 -5.37
C ARG A 29 -5.39 -10.21 -4.06
N THR A 30 -4.10 -9.94 -3.95
CA THR A 30 -3.42 -9.92 -2.67
C THR A 30 -3.77 -8.58 -2.03
N GLU A 31 -4.83 -8.58 -1.23
CA GLU A 31 -5.21 -7.42 -0.42
C GLU A 31 -4.36 -7.38 0.85
N ASP A 32 -4.01 -6.19 1.30
CA ASP A 32 -3.38 -6.00 2.60
C ASP A 32 -4.32 -6.46 3.71
N SER A 33 -3.77 -7.11 4.74
CA SER A 33 -4.56 -7.46 5.90
C SER A 33 -4.90 -6.20 6.71
N ALA A 34 -5.94 -6.26 7.53
CA ALA A 34 -6.27 -5.14 8.42
C ALA A 34 -5.08 -4.74 9.33
N GLY A 35 -4.23 -5.70 9.71
CA GLY A 35 -3.02 -5.41 10.48
C GLY A 35 -1.96 -4.66 9.68
N ASP A 36 -1.85 -4.92 8.38
CA ASP A 36 -0.91 -4.21 7.50
C ASP A 36 -1.34 -2.75 7.32
N ALA A 37 -2.63 -2.52 7.12
CA ALA A 37 -3.18 -1.16 7.06
C ALA A 37 -2.99 -0.37 8.37
N LEU A 38 -3.12 -1.04 9.52
CA LEU A 38 -2.89 -0.42 10.84
C LEU A 38 -1.42 -0.06 11.05
N TRP A 39 -0.49 -0.90 10.57
CA TRP A 39 0.93 -0.57 10.59
C TRP A 39 1.20 0.70 9.79
N ASP A 40 0.72 0.77 8.54
CA ASP A 40 0.94 1.94 7.68
C ASP A 40 0.32 3.22 8.26
N LEU A 41 -0.85 3.10 8.89
CA LEU A 41 -1.49 4.21 9.61
C LEU A 41 -0.62 4.71 10.77
N ALA A 42 0.00 3.81 11.54
CA ALA A 42 0.91 4.21 12.61
C ALA A 42 2.14 4.95 12.06
N GLN A 43 2.72 4.47 10.96
CA GLN A 43 3.85 5.14 10.30
C GLN A 43 3.46 6.53 9.76
N ASP A 44 2.24 6.70 9.27
CA ASP A 44 1.72 8.01 8.85
C ASP A 44 1.57 8.98 10.03
N PHE A 45 1.08 8.52 11.19
CA PHE A 45 1.05 9.33 12.42
C PHE A 45 2.45 9.75 12.87
N GLN A 46 3.45 8.86 12.80
CA GLN A 46 4.85 9.23 13.07
C GLN A 46 5.34 10.35 12.15
N LYS A 47 5.08 10.24 10.84
CA LYS A 47 5.45 11.28 9.85
C LYS A 47 4.75 12.61 10.10
N LYS A 48 3.54 12.57 10.65
CA LYS A 48 2.76 13.75 11.04
C LYS A 48 3.12 14.33 12.41
N ASN A 49 4.16 13.80 13.06
CA ASN A 49 4.55 14.16 14.43
C ASN A 49 3.41 13.97 15.45
N ASP A 50 2.59 12.93 15.29
CA ASP A 50 1.58 12.50 16.25
C ASP A 50 1.99 11.17 16.92
N PRO A 51 2.92 11.20 17.89
CA PRO A 51 3.42 9.98 18.52
C PRO A 51 2.36 9.28 19.38
N ALA A 52 1.36 10.02 19.89
CA ALA A 52 0.30 9.45 20.70
C ALA A 52 -0.62 8.56 19.85
N ALA A 53 -1.04 9.05 18.67
CA ALA A 53 -1.84 8.26 17.74
C ALA A 53 -1.06 7.07 17.18
N ALA A 54 0.23 7.25 16.86
CA ALA A 54 1.10 6.16 16.44
C ALA A 54 1.18 5.05 17.51
N HIS A 55 1.46 5.42 18.77
CA HIS A 55 1.58 4.48 19.87
C HIS A 55 0.26 3.73 20.15
N ALA A 56 -0.87 4.43 20.14
CA ALA A 56 -2.19 3.81 20.32
C ALA A 56 -2.49 2.80 19.20
N THR A 57 -2.17 3.15 17.95
CA THR A 57 -2.38 2.29 16.79
C THR A 57 -1.50 1.04 16.85
N LEU A 58 -0.23 1.17 17.20
CA LEU A 58 0.69 0.03 17.37
C LEU A 58 0.25 -0.89 18.51
N SER A 59 -0.23 -0.31 19.61
CA SER A 59 -0.77 -1.09 20.75
C SER A 59 -1.95 -1.94 20.30
N PHE A 60 -2.91 -1.32 19.60
CA PHE A 60 -4.07 -2.02 19.06
C PHE A 60 -3.67 -3.11 18.03
N LEU A 61 -2.70 -2.83 17.17
CA LEU A 61 -2.18 -3.81 16.20
C LEU A 61 -1.67 -5.06 16.91
N VAL A 62 -0.84 -4.90 17.95
CA VAL A 62 -0.25 -6.03 18.69
C VAL A 62 -1.32 -6.81 19.45
N GLU A 63 -2.28 -6.13 20.05
CA GLU A 63 -3.35 -6.76 20.82
C GLU A 63 -4.32 -7.54 19.92
N ARG A 64 -4.79 -6.91 18.83
CA ARG A 64 -5.84 -7.48 17.98
C ARG A 64 -5.32 -8.43 16.91
N TYR A 65 -4.09 -8.21 16.44
CA TYR A 65 -3.44 -8.97 15.36
C TYR A 65 -2.04 -9.46 15.77
N PRO A 66 -1.91 -10.27 16.84
CA PRO A 66 -0.61 -10.67 17.40
C PRO A 66 0.26 -11.52 16.45
N SER A 67 -0.34 -12.12 15.42
CA SER A 67 0.32 -12.91 14.36
C SER A 67 0.57 -12.12 13.07
N ASN A 68 0.19 -10.84 13.00
CA ASN A 68 0.51 -10.01 11.84
C ASN A 68 2.04 -9.87 11.70
N ARG A 69 2.54 -9.77 10.47
CA ARG A 69 3.97 -9.68 10.14
C ARG A 69 4.69 -8.51 10.84
N HIS A 70 3.96 -7.44 11.16
CA HIS A 70 4.47 -6.24 11.81
C HIS A 70 4.38 -6.28 13.34
N ALA A 71 3.70 -7.26 13.94
CA ALA A 71 3.46 -7.29 15.38
C ALA A 71 4.76 -7.37 16.20
N ALA A 72 5.81 -8.03 15.69
CA ALA A 72 7.11 -8.09 16.35
C ALA A 72 7.78 -6.71 16.40
N ALA A 73 7.88 -6.03 15.25
CA ALA A 73 8.45 -4.68 15.17
C ALA A 73 7.64 -3.66 16.00
N ALA A 74 6.30 -3.75 15.98
CA ALA A 74 5.44 -2.91 16.79
C ALA A 74 5.74 -3.07 18.29
N ARG A 75 5.98 -4.29 18.78
CA ARG A 75 6.37 -4.51 20.19
C ARG A 75 7.72 -3.88 20.51
N GLU A 76 8.68 -3.90 19.59
CA GLU A 76 9.99 -3.28 19.78
C GLU A 76 9.89 -1.76 19.86
N ILE A 77 9.09 -1.14 19.00
CA ILE A 77 8.80 0.30 19.05
C ILE A 77 8.12 0.67 20.38
N LEU A 78 7.07 -0.07 20.77
CA LEU A 78 6.35 0.15 22.04
C LEU A 78 7.24 -0.05 23.28
N ALA A 79 8.24 -0.94 23.19
CA ALA A 79 9.22 -1.15 24.25
C ALA A 79 10.31 -0.05 24.29
N GLY A 80 10.23 0.97 23.42
CA GLY A 80 11.22 2.03 23.31
C GLY A 80 12.55 1.57 22.69
N LYS A 81 12.54 0.44 21.97
CA LYS A 81 13.72 -0.10 21.27
C LYS A 81 13.75 0.22 19.78
N GLY A 82 12.61 0.59 19.19
CA GLY A 82 12.54 1.25 17.90
C GLY A 82 12.47 2.75 18.12
N ASP A 83 13.40 3.50 17.55
CA ASP A 83 13.32 4.95 17.34
C ASP A 83 13.85 5.84 18.49
N GLY A 84 15.02 5.49 19.02
CA GLY A 84 15.99 6.47 19.55
C GLY A 84 16.81 7.14 18.44
N GLY A 85 16.14 7.66 17.40
CA GLY A 85 16.79 8.37 16.31
C GLY A 85 17.22 9.78 16.74
N ALA A 86 18.52 9.93 17.00
CA ALA A 86 19.24 11.19 17.15
C ALA A 86 19.35 11.96 15.81
#